data_AF-A0A6A8LQC3-F1
#
_entry.id   AF-A0A6A8LQC3-F1
#
_cell.length_a   1.000
_cell.length_b   1.000
_cell.length_c   1.000
_cell.angle_alpha   90.00
_cell.angle_beta   90.00
_cell.angle_gamma   90.00
#
_symmetry.space_group_name_H-M   'P 1'
#
loop_
_entity.id
_entity.type
_entity.pdbx_description
1 polymer ?
#
loop_
_entity_poly.entity_id
_entity_poly.type
_entity_poly.pdbx_seq_one_letter_code
_entity_poly.pdbx_strand_id
1 'polypeptide(L)'
;MYIWPSSDMDFWKIENKGTEVVVKWSGNNFLDYKRLAYQFYGCGYKILEEVINDRLNNVKSDMWFLTGIFLIRHSLELGLKSLLCRVLSRKKDIQDTFKKCGHDVALLLKKYDEYLFFEIIPCI
;
A
#
# COMPACT_ATOMS: atom_id res chain seq x y z
N MET A 1 2.79 -20.58 -22.05
CA MET A 1 3.61 -21.19 -20.98
C MET A 1 2.99 -20.73 -19.65
N TYR A 2 2.39 -21.63 -18.88
CA TYR A 2 1.80 -21.28 -17.59
C TYR A 2 2.92 -21.19 -16.54
N ILE A 3 3.09 -20.02 -15.94
CA ILE A 3 3.98 -19.83 -14.78
C ILE A 3 3.17 -20.26 -13.55
N TRP A 4 3.27 -21.54 -13.19
CA TRP A 4 2.79 -22.01 -11.90
C TRP A 4 3.79 -21.57 -10.81
N PRO A 5 3.32 -21.15 -9.62
CA PRO A 5 4.20 -20.94 -8.48
C PRO A 5 5.05 -22.19 -8.24
N SER A 6 6.34 -22.00 -8.02
CA SER A 6 7.25 -23.07 -7.62
C SER A 6 6.76 -23.73 -6.34
N SER A 7 7.11 -25.00 -6.11
CA SER A 7 6.68 -25.74 -4.91
C SER A 7 7.13 -25.09 -3.59
N ASP A 8 8.17 -24.26 -3.63
CA ASP A 8 8.72 -23.50 -2.50
C ASP A 8 8.11 -22.09 -2.33
N MET A 9 7.14 -21.71 -3.18
CA MET A 9 6.40 -20.45 -3.11
C MET A 9 5.00 -20.63 -2.51
N ASP A 10 4.89 -21.43 -1.44
CA ASP A 10 3.64 -21.60 -0.70
C ASP A 10 3.47 -20.49 0.35
N PHE A 11 2.26 -19.89 0.42
CA PHE A 11 1.94 -18.82 1.37
C PHE A 11 1.90 -19.30 2.83
N TRP A 12 1.59 -20.58 3.05
CA TRP A 12 1.42 -21.22 4.36
C TRP A 12 2.65 -22.03 4.77
N LYS A 13 3.41 -22.55 3.80
CA LYS A 13 4.67 -23.26 3.99
C LYS A 13 5.83 -22.49 3.35
N ILE A 14 6.38 -21.55 4.10
CA ILE A 14 7.60 -20.85 3.71
C ILE A 14 8.79 -21.78 3.95
N GLU A 15 9.14 -22.58 2.94
CA GLU A 15 10.30 -23.48 2.99
C GLU A 15 11.61 -22.71 2.76
N ASN A 16 11.56 -21.62 1.98
CA ASN A 16 12.70 -20.78 1.66
C ASN A 16 12.78 -19.55 2.59
N LYS A 17 13.69 -19.59 3.58
CA LYS A 17 13.93 -18.43 4.48
C LYS A 17 14.40 -17.17 3.75
N GLY A 18 14.92 -17.28 2.53
CA GLY A 18 15.31 -16.14 1.71
C GLY A 18 14.13 -15.33 1.16
N THR A 19 12.93 -15.92 1.13
CA THR A 19 11.69 -15.26 0.69
C THR A 19 10.76 -14.88 1.85
N GLU A 20 11.19 -15.11 3.09
CA GLU A 20 10.42 -14.79 4.29
C GLU A 20 10.26 -13.26 4.44
N VAL A 21 9.01 -12.81 4.51
CA VAL A 21 8.68 -11.40 4.77
C VAL A 21 8.17 -11.26 6.20
N VAL A 22 9.04 -10.79 7.10
CA VAL A 22 8.65 -10.51 8.49
C VAL A 22 8.15 -9.07 8.63
N VAL A 23 6.85 -8.91 8.84
CA VAL A 23 6.25 -7.60 9.14
C VAL A 23 6.31 -7.35 10.65
N LYS A 24 7.21 -6.45 11.08
CA LYS A 24 7.29 -5.99 12.48
C LYS A 24 6.52 -4.68 12.64
N TRP A 25 5.45 -4.72 13.43
CA TRP A 25 4.67 -3.55 13.81
C TRP A 25 5.34 -2.82 14.96
N SER A 26 5.54 -1.51 14.83
CA SER A 26 6.07 -0.67 15.92
C SER A 26 5.02 -0.32 16.96
N GLY A 27 3.73 -0.49 16.62
CA GLY A 27 2.60 -0.06 17.46
C GLY A 27 2.25 1.41 17.26
N ASN A 28 3.04 2.14 16.46
CA ASN A 28 2.70 3.47 15.96
C ASN A 28 2.07 3.33 14.57
N ASN A 29 0.74 3.41 14.52
CA ASN A 29 -0.03 3.22 13.29
C ASN A 29 0.43 4.17 12.16
N PHE A 30 0.73 5.44 12.46
CA PHE A 30 1.22 6.38 11.46
C PHE A 30 2.52 5.88 10.82
N LEU A 31 3.52 5.53 11.64
CA LEU A 31 4.81 5.06 11.14
C LEU A 31 4.69 3.71 10.41
N ASP A 32 3.88 2.81 10.93
CA ASP A 32 3.70 1.48 10.36
C ASP A 32 3.03 1.53 8.98
N TYR A 33 1.94 2.29 8.84
CA TYR A 33 1.27 2.48 7.54
C TYR A 33 2.15 3.29 6.56
N LYS A 34 2.88 4.31 7.05
CA LYS A 34 3.84 5.06 6.23
C LYS A 34 4.91 4.13 5.67
N ARG A 35 5.50 3.27 6.51
CA ARG A 35 6.52 2.32 6.09
C ARG A 35 5.99 1.37 5.01
N LEU A 36 4.79 0.79 5.23
CA LEU A 36 4.17 -0.08 4.24
C LEU A 36 3.91 0.65 2.92
N ALA A 37 3.40 1.89 2.96
CA ALA A 37 3.18 2.68 1.75
C ALA A 37 4.47 2.78 0.90
N TYR A 38 5.60 3.15 1.51
CA TYR A 38 6.88 3.22 0.79
C TYR A 38 7.37 1.87 0.26
N GLN A 39 7.12 0.78 0.98
CA GLN A 39 7.48 -0.57 0.51
C GLN A 39 6.67 -0.95 -0.73
N PHE A 40 5.36 -0.73 -0.72
CA PHE A 40 4.49 -0.94 -1.87
C PHE A 40 4.87 -0.04 -3.05
N TYR A 41 5.17 1.23 -2.79
CA TYR A 41 5.66 2.16 -3.80
C TYR A 41 6.96 1.65 -4.44
N GLY A 42 7.95 1.29 -3.62
CA GLY A 42 9.25 0.82 -4.10
C GLY A 42 9.13 -0.44 -4.95
N CYS A 43 8.27 -1.39 -4.56
CA CYS A 43 7.99 -2.58 -5.36
C CYS A 43 7.29 -2.23 -6.68
N GLY A 44 6.23 -1.42 -6.64
CA GLY A 44 5.49 -1.00 -7.83
C GLY A 44 6.38 -0.23 -8.82
N TYR A 45 7.21 0.68 -8.31
CA TYR A 45 8.16 1.46 -9.10
C TYR A 45 9.15 0.56 -9.84
N LYS A 46 9.80 -0.39 -9.14
CA LYS A 46 10.74 -1.34 -9.74
C LYS A 46 10.08 -2.20 -10.82
N ILE A 47 8.84 -2.66 -10.60
CA ILE A 47 8.11 -3.42 -11.61
C ILE A 47 7.84 -2.58 -12.85
N LEU A 48 7.39 -1.34 -12.68
CA LEU A 48 7.12 -0.45 -13.81
C LEU A 48 8.41 -0.05 -14.55
N GLU A 49 9.50 0.16 -13.83
CA GLU A 49 10.84 0.39 -14.41
C GLU A 49 11.27 -0.79 -15.29
N GLU A 50 11.14 -2.02 -14.80
CA GLU A 50 11.41 -3.25 -15.55
C GLU A 50 10.55 -3.37 -16.82
N VAL A 51 9.25 -3.06 -16.72
CA VAL A 51 8.33 -3.07 -17.87
C VAL A 51 8.73 -2.02 -18.92
N ILE A 52 9.11 -0.82 -18.49
CA ILE A 52 9.48 0.28 -19.39
C ILE A 52 10.82 0.03 -20.08
N ASN A 53 11.77 -0.58 -19.38
CA ASN A 53 13.12 -0.84 -19.88
C ASN A 53 13.18 -2.05 -20.82
N ASP A 54 12.31 -3.05 -20.63
CA ASP A 54 12.27 -4.28 -21.43
C ASP A 54 11.08 -4.30 -22.42
N ARG A 55 11.07 -3.33 -23.35
CA ARG A 55 9.92 -3.06 -24.24
C ARG A 55 9.56 -4.18 -25.22
N LEU A 56 10.49 -5.10 -25.48
CA LEU A 56 10.27 -6.22 -26.39
C LEU A 56 9.68 -7.44 -25.67
N ASN A 57 9.56 -7.39 -24.34
CA ASN A 57 9.06 -8.47 -23.53
C ASN A 57 7.56 -8.30 -23.25
N ASN A 58 6.74 -8.78 -24.19
CA ASN A 58 5.28 -8.71 -24.09
C ASN A 58 4.73 -9.36 -22.82
N VAL A 59 5.41 -10.38 -22.26
CA VAL A 59 5.01 -11.00 -20.99
C VAL A 59 5.06 -10.00 -19.84
N LYS A 60 6.12 -9.17 -19.76
CA LYS A 60 6.23 -8.14 -18.73
C LYS A 60 5.16 -7.05 -18.93
N SER A 61 4.98 -6.58 -20.17
CA SER A 61 3.96 -5.58 -20.48
C SER A 61 2.55 -6.06 -20.15
N ASP A 62 2.20 -7.30 -20.47
CA ASP A 62 0.85 -7.83 -20.29
C ASP A 62 0.58 -8.27 -18.84
N MET A 63 1.57 -8.91 -18.20
CA MET A 63 1.37 -9.50 -16.86
C MET A 63 1.82 -8.59 -15.72
N TRP A 64 2.89 -7.81 -15.89
CA TRP A 64 3.51 -7.09 -14.77
C TRP A 64 3.04 -5.64 -14.67
N PHE A 65 2.61 -5.04 -15.79
CA PHE A 65 2.15 -3.65 -15.81
C PHE A 65 0.99 -3.40 -14.83
N LEU A 66 -0.07 -4.21 -14.91
CA LEU A 66 -1.23 -4.09 -14.02
C LEU A 66 -0.86 -4.36 -12.56
N THR A 67 0.06 -5.28 -12.30
CA THR A 67 0.60 -5.51 -10.95
C THR A 67 1.34 -4.28 -10.44
N GLY A 68 2.18 -3.64 -11.26
CA GLY A 68 2.86 -2.40 -10.92
C GLY A 68 1.88 -1.29 -10.55
N ILE A 69 0.86 -1.05 -11.38
CA ILE A 69 -0.20 -0.08 -11.11
C ILE A 69 -0.95 -0.40 -9.81
N PHE A 70 -1.28 -1.67 -9.59
CA PHE A 70 -1.94 -2.11 -8.36
C PHE A 70 -1.11 -1.78 -7.11
N LEU A 71 0.20 -2.06 -7.13
CA LEU A 71 1.09 -1.77 -6.01
C LEU A 71 1.22 -0.26 -5.75
N ILE A 72 1.32 0.55 -6.80
CA ILE A 72 1.34 2.02 -6.68
C ILE A 72 0.02 2.54 -6.10
N ARG A 73 -1.13 2.07 -6.58
CA ARG A 73 -2.44 2.42 -6.04
C ARG A 73 -2.54 2.04 -4.55
N HIS A 74 -2.07 0.85 -4.19
CA HIS A 74 -2.09 0.39 -2.80
C HIS A 74 -1.18 1.23 -1.90
N SER A 75 -0.01 1.64 -2.41
CA SER A 75 0.84 2.62 -1.72
C SER A 75 0.11 3.92 -1.42
N LEU A 76 -0.63 4.48 -2.38
CA LEU A 76 -1.40 5.71 -2.16
C LEU A 76 -2.48 5.52 -1.07
N GLU A 77 -3.19 4.39 -1.11
CA GLU A 77 -4.18 4.01 -0.10
C GLU A 77 -3.55 3.96 1.31
N LEU A 78 -2.41 3.28 1.46
CA LEU A 78 -1.68 3.17 2.72
C LEU A 78 -1.12 4.52 3.18
N GLY A 79 -0.68 5.36 2.24
CA GLY A 79 -0.22 6.72 2.53
C GLY A 79 -1.32 7.59 3.12
N LEU A 80 -2.53 7.55 2.55
CA LEU A 80 -3.70 8.25 3.09
C LEU A 80 -4.11 7.69 4.46
N LYS A 81 -4.11 6.35 4.61
CA LYS A 81 -4.37 5.70 5.91
C LYS A 81 -3.34 6.12 6.97
N SER A 82 -2.07 6.25 6.60
CA SER A 82 -1.04 6.81 7.47
C SER A 82 -1.40 8.23 7.90
N LEU A 83 -1.70 9.12 6.95
CA LEU A 83 -2.05 10.52 7.25
C LEU A 83 -3.29 10.62 8.16
N LEU A 84 -4.30 9.79 7.95
CA LEU A 84 -5.46 9.69 8.83
C LEU A 84 -5.08 9.22 10.25
N CYS A 85 -4.15 8.27 10.39
CA CYS A 85 -3.62 7.86 11.70
C CYS A 85 -2.88 8.98 12.44
N ARG A 86 -2.45 10.04 11.75
CA ARG A 86 -1.81 11.20 12.38
C ARG A 86 -2.82 12.15 13.00
N VAL A 87 -3.96 12.35 12.35
CA VAL A 87 -5.03 13.26 12.82
C VAL A 87 -6.03 12.56 13.76
N LEU A 88 -6.22 11.25 13.60
CA LEU A 88 -7.09 10.45 14.45
C LEU A 88 -6.32 9.92 15.67
N SER A 89 -6.69 10.38 16.86
CA SER A 89 -6.02 10.00 18.12
C SER A 89 -6.51 8.69 18.73
N ARG A 90 -7.77 8.30 18.47
CA ARG A 90 -8.39 7.09 19.07
C ARG A 90 -8.35 5.92 18.10
N LYS A 91 -7.89 4.76 18.59
CA LYS A 91 -7.85 3.50 17.81
C LYS A 91 -9.21 3.11 17.22
N LYS A 92 -10.30 3.35 17.96
CA LYS A 92 -11.67 3.10 17.49
C LYS A 92 -12.01 3.96 16.27
N ASP A 93 -11.69 5.25 16.31
CA ASP A 93 -11.97 6.18 15.20
C ASP A 93 -11.17 5.79 13.94
N ILE A 94 -9.93 5.33 14.10
CA ILE A 94 -9.11 4.80 13.00
C ILE A 94 -9.80 3.56 12.38
N GLN A 95 -10.20 2.60 13.21
CA GLN A 95 -10.86 1.38 12.73
C GLN A 95 -12.19 1.66 12.04
N ASP A 96 -13.03 2.51 12.61
CA ASP A 96 -14.32 2.87 12.06
C ASP A 96 -14.16 3.64 10.74
N THR A 97 -13.19 4.55 10.67
CA THR A 97 -12.84 5.25 9.43
C THR A 97 -12.35 4.26 8.36
N PHE A 98 -11.48 3.31 8.71
CA PHE A 98 -10.95 2.35 7.74
C PHE A 98 -12.00 1.34 7.28
N LYS A 99 -12.93 0.93 8.16
CA LYS A 99 -14.07 0.09 7.77
C LYS A 99 -15.00 0.84 6.82
N LYS A 100 -15.27 2.11 7.09
CA LYS A 100 -16.13 2.95 6.26
C LYS A 100 -15.52 3.24 4.89
N CYS A 101 -14.25 3.63 4.86
CA CYS A 101 -13.55 3.97 3.61
C CYS A 101 -13.08 2.74 2.82
N GLY A 102 -12.81 1.62 3.51
CA GLY A 102 -12.34 0.39 2.90
C GLY A 102 -11.06 0.59 2.08
N HIS A 103 -11.17 0.29 0.79
CA HIS A 103 -10.12 0.46 -0.23
C HIS A 103 -10.41 1.61 -1.19
N ASP A 104 -11.40 2.46 -0.91
CA ASP A 104 -11.74 3.62 -1.76
C ASP A 104 -10.76 4.77 -1.48
N VAL A 105 -9.81 4.95 -2.39
CA VAL A 105 -8.76 5.99 -2.31
C VAL A 105 -9.36 7.39 -2.38
N ALA A 106 -10.41 7.60 -3.18
CA ALA A 106 -11.05 8.91 -3.31
C ALA A 106 -11.79 9.28 -2.02
N LEU A 107 -12.48 8.30 -1.41
CA LEU A 107 -13.14 8.50 -0.13
C LEU A 107 -12.14 8.71 1.01
N LEU A 108 -10.99 8.03 1.00
CA LEU A 108 -9.89 8.28 1.95
C LEU A 108 -9.34 9.70 1.83
N LEU A 109 -9.13 10.19 0.60
CA LEU A 109 -8.65 11.54 0.34
C LEU A 109 -9.66 12.58 0.84
N LYS A 110 -10.93 12.46 0.44
CA LYS A 110 -12.02 13.32 0.93
C LYS A 110 -12.08 13.33 2.46
N LYS A 111 -11.92 12.16 3.07
CA LYS A 111 -11.96 12.04 4.53
C LYS A 111 -10.77 12.73 5.19
N TYR A 112 -9.58 12.67 4.60
CA TYR A 112 -8.41 13.38 5.08
C TYR A 112 -8.59 14.90 4.94
N ASP A 113 -9.12 15.37 3.82
CA ASP A 113 -9.39 16.79 3.57
C ASP A 113 -10.37 17.36 4.61
N GLU A 114 -11.41 16.61 5.00
CA GLU A 114 -12.32 17.01 6.08
C GLU A 114 -11.55 17.38 7.36
N TYR A 115 -10.57 16.58 7.77
CA TYR A 115 -9.76 16.86 8.96
C TYR A 115 -8.78 18.02 8.76
N LEU A 116 -8.26 18.21 7.54
CA LEU A 116 -7.38 19.33 7.22
C LEU A 116 -8.09 20.68 7.33
N PHE A 117 -9.36 20.74 6.88
CA PHE A 117 -10.19 21.95 7.01
C PHE A 117 -10.49 22.30 8.47
N PHE A 118 -10.64 21.32 9.36
CA PHE A 118 -10.85 21.57 10.80
C PHE A 118 -9.58 22.01 11.55
N GLU A 119 -8.36 21.78 11.03
CA GLU A 119 -7.13 22.32 11.64
C GLU A 119 -6.90 23.80 11.29
N ILE A 120 -7.51 24.32 10.22
CA ILE A 120 -7.33 25.70 9.77
C ILE A 120 -8.34 26.68 10.41
N ILE A 121 -9.57 26.24 10.69
CA ILE A 121 -10.62 27.10 11.26
C ILE A 121 -10.39 27.55 12.72
N PRO A 122 -9.77 26.79 13.64
CA PRO A 122 -9.51 27.31 14.99
C PRO A 122 -8.39 28.37 15.03
N CYS A 123 -7.83 28.77 13.87
CA CYS A 123 -6.80 29.79 13.73
C CYS A 123 -7.26 31.07 13.00
N ILE A 124 -8.57 31.24 12.73
CA ILE A 124 -9.18 32.49 12.23
C ILE A 124 -10.33 32.89 13.16
#